data_AF-A0A1I0D406-F1
#
_entry.id   AF-A0A1I0D406-F1
#
_cell.length_a   1.000
_cell.length_b   1.000
_cell.length_c   1.000
_cell.angle_alpha   90.00
_cell.angle_beta   90.00
_cell.angle_gamma   90.00
#
_symmetry.space_group_name_H-M   'P 1'
#
loop_
_entity.id
_entity.type
_entity.pdbx_description
1 polymer ?
#
loop_
_entity_poly.entity_id
_entity_poly.type
_entity_poly.pdbx_seq_one_letter_code
_entity_poly.pdbx_strand_id
1 'polypeptide(L)' 'MCQDNCNTERSKGEHLTYKDRVKIEHLYNQQDKNFAEIGRELNCDRTTVSREVKKGTIEI' A
#
# COMPACT_ATOMS: atom_id res chain seq x y z
N MET A 1 9.87 -24.46 -13.48
CA MET A 1 9.51 -23.16 -14.06
C MET A 1 8.40 -22.57 -13.19
N CYS A 2 8.76 -21.87 -12.12
CA CYS A 2 7.77 -21.18 -11.29
C CYS A 2 7.42 -19.90 -12.04
N GLN A 3 6.18 -19.78 -12.52
CA GLN A 3 5.71 -18.52 -13.08
C GLN A 3 5.45 -17.56 -11.91
N ASP A 4 6.43 -16.70 -11.61
CA ASP A 4 6.25 -15.54 -10.74
C ASP A 4 5.49 -14.44 -11.48
N ASN A 5 4.27 -14.75 -11.92
CA ASN A 5 3.36 -13.72 -12.40
C ASN A 5 2.63 -13.12 -11.19
N CYS A 6 3.37 -12.36 -10.38
CA CYS A 6 2.80 -11.49 -9.35
C CYS A 6 2.10 -10.27 -9.98
N ASN A 7 1.28 -10.48 -11.04
CA ASN A 7 0.30 -9.48 -11.45
C ASN A 7 -0.79 -9.49 -10.39
N THR A 8 -0.55 -8.82 -9.27
CA THR A 8 -1.61 -8.51 -8.32
C THR A 8 -2.45 -7.41 -8.96
N GLU A 9 -3.24 -7.77 -9.98
CA GLU A 9 -4.24 -6.89 -10.55
C GLU A 9 -5.31 -6.69 -9.47
N ARG A 10 -5.16 -5.63 -8.68
CA ARG A 10 -6.15 -5.30 -7.66
C ARG A 10 -7.44 -4.89 -8.35
N SER A 11 -8.52 -5.56 -8.00
CA SER A 11 -9.84 -5.16 -8.47
C SER A 11 -10.23 -3.81 -7.83
N LYS A 12 -10.86 -2.93 -8.60
CA LYS A 12 -11.41 -1.67 -8.06
C LYS A 12 -12.34 -1.98 -6.88
N GLY A 13 -12.02 -1.43 -5.70
CA GLY A 13 -12.81 -1.63 -4.47
C GLY A 13 -12.30 -2.74 -3.56
N GLU A 14 -11.19 -3.40 -3.90
CA GLU A 14 -10.53 -4.33 -2.98
C GLU A 14 -9.99 -3.59 -1.75
N HIS A 15 -10.27 -4.13 -0.56
CA HIS A 15 -9.77 -3.58 0.69
C HIS A 15 -8.27 -3.89 0.86
N LEU A 16 -7.53 -2.91 1.36
CA LEU A 16 -6.11 -3.09 1.71
C LEU A 16 -5.97 -4.17 2.77
N THR A 17 -5.08 -5.13 2.52
CA THR A 17 -4.74 -6.18 3.48
C THR A 17 -3.78 -5.63 4.54
N TYR A 18 -3.61 -6.36 5.65
CA TYR A 18 -2.60 -6.00 6.67
C TYR A 18 -1.19 -5.87 6.06
N LYS A 19 -0.83 -6.73 5.09
CA LYS A 19 0.44 -6.66 4.39
C LYS A 19 0.60 -5.36 3.59
N ASP A 20 -0.47 -4.88 2.96
CA ASP A 20 -0.46 -3.60 2.25
C ASP A 20 -0.25 -2.44 3.21
N ARG A 21 -0.91 -2.45 4.37
CA ARG A 21 -0.74 -1.40 5.40
C ARG A 21 0.70 -1.34 5.92
N VAL A 22 1.29 -2.49 6.22
CA VAL A 22 2.71 -2.58 6.65
C VAL A 22 3.63 -2.07 5.55
N LYS A 23 3.36 -2.38 4.27
CA LYS A 23 4.12 -1.81 3.14
C LYS A 23 3.97 -0.29 3.07
N ILE A 24 2.76 0.25 3.17
CA ILE A 24 2.51 1.70 3.15
C ILE A 24 3.33 2.38 4.25
N GLU A 25 3.28 1.86 5.48
CA GLU A 25 4.00 2.41 6.62
C GLU A 25 5.52 2.33 6.43
N HIS A 26 6.04 1.21 5.95
CA HIS A 26 7.46 1.03 5.65
C HIS A 26 7.94 1.99 4.56
N LEU A 27 7.19 2.11 3.45
CA LEU A 27 7.54 3.00 2.34
C LEU A 27 7.49 4.47 2.75
N TYR A 28 6.53 4.85 3.60
CA TYR A 28 6.39 6.21 4.09
C TYR A 28 7.46 6.57 5.14
N ASN A 29 7.66 5.72 6.15
CA ASN A 29 8.59 6.01 7.25
C ASN A 29 10.06 5.71 6.93
N GLN A 30 10.36 4.68 6.14
CA GLN A 30 11.75 4.26 5.86
C GLN A 30 12.30 4.79 4.55
N GLN A 31 11.45 4.91 3.52
CA GLN A 31 11.87 5.35 2.19
C GLN A 31 11.48 6.80 1.87
N ASP A 32 10.82 7.50 2.81
CA ASP A 32 10.33 8.88 2.67
C ASP A 32 9.56 9.11 1.35
N LYS A 33 8.90 8.05 0.85
CA LYS A 33 8.20 8.09 -0.43
C LYS A 33 6.91 8.90 -0.32
N ASN A 34 6.57 9.60 -1.38
CA ASN A 34 5.34 10.38 -1.40
C ASN A 34 4.10 9.48 -1.60
N PHE A 35 2.92 9.91 -1.13
CA PHE A 35 1.69 9.11 -1.20
C PHE A 35 1.33 8.66 -2.63
N ALA A 36 1.68 9.46 -3.63
CA ALA A 36 1.45 9.13 -5.04
C ALA A 36 2.34 7.98 -5.54
N GLU A 37 3.59 7.92 -5.07
CA GLU A 37 4.53 6.86 -5.44
C GLU A 37 4.14 5.54 -4.78
N ILE A 38 3.81 5.59 -3.49
CA ILE A 38 3.29 4.45 -2.73
C ILE A 38 2.00 3.92 -3.38
N GLY A 39 1.11 4.82 -3.81
CA GLY A 39 -0.10 4.46 -4.53
C GLY A 39 0.18 3.74 -5.85
N ARG A 40 1.14 4.22 -6.65
CA ARG A 40 1.55 3.55 -7.88
C ARG A 40 2.14 2.16 -7.62
N GLU A 41 2.97 2.02 -6.59
CA GLU A 41 3.62 0.76 -6.22
C GLU A 41 2.63 -0.29 -5.70
N LEU A 42 1.56 0.15 -5.03
CA LEU A 42 0.49 -0.70 -4.49
C LEU A 42 -0.75 -0.79 -5.38
N ASN A 43 -0.71 -0.17 -6.57
CA ASN A 43 -1.85 -0.03 -7.49
C ASN A 43 -3.11 0.51 -6.78
N CYS A 44 -2.96 1.51 -5.93
CA CYS A 44 -4.04 2.13 -5.19
C CYS A 44 -4.01 3.67 -5.30
N ASP A 45 -5.14 4.30 -5.02
CA ASP A 45 -5.21 5.76 -5.08
C ASP A 45 -4.40 6.40 -3.94
N ARG A 46 -3.75 7.53 -4.23
CA ARG A 46 -2.99 8.30 -3.24
C ARG A 46 -3.82 8.69 -2.02
N THR A 47 -5.13 8.88 -2.19
CA THR A 47 -6.05 9.21 -1.09
C THR A 47 -6.26 8.01 -0.17
N THR A 48 -6.26 6.79 -0.71
CA THR A 48 -6.29 5.56 0.10
C THR A 48 -5.02 5.47 0.94
N VAL A 49 -3.84 5.65 0.34
CA VAL A 49 -2.57 5.69 1.07
C VAL A 49 -2.61 6.76 2.17
N SER A 50 -3.03 7.98 1.84
CA SER A 50 -3.13 9.07 2.81
C SER A 50 -4.10 8.76 3.95
N ARG A 51 -5.25 8.11 3.68
CA ARG A 51 -6.20 7.68 4.71
C ARG A 51 -5.61 6.63 5.62
N GLU A 52 -4.84 5.67 5.09
CA GLU A 52 -4.20 4.65 5.92
C GLU A 52 -3.06 5.22 6.77
N VAL A 53 -2.25 6.12 6.21
CA VAL A 53 -1.20 6.83 6.98
C VAL A 53 -1.83 7.72 8.05
N LYS A 54 -2.94 8.42 7.74
CA LYS A 54 -3.69 9.23 8.72
C LYS A 54 -4.45 8.41 9.76
N LYS A 55 -4.90 7.20 9.40
CA LYS A 55 -5.39 6.21 10.36
C LYS A 55 -4.28 5.67 11.26
N GLY A 56 -3.02 6.00 10.94
CA GLY A 56 -1.81 5.56 11.60
C GLY A 56 -1.97 5.50 13.11
N THR A 57 -2.13 4.26 13.56
CA THR A 57 -1.70 3.58 14.79
C THR A 57 -2.70 2.44 14.93
N ILE A 58 -2.33 1.28 14.40
CA ILE A 58 -2.84 0.04 15.00
C ILE A 58 -2.17 0.05 16.38
N GLU A 59 -2.90 0.51 17.40
CA GLU A 59 -2.52 0.23 18.79
C GLU A 59 -2.41 -1.29 18.89
N ILE A 60 -1.19 -1.76 19.18
CA ILE A 60 -0.80 -3.18 19.24
C ILE A 60 -1.55 -3.85 20.39
#